data_AF-A0A7J5DSM3-F1
#
_entry.id   AF-A0A7J5DSM3-F1
#
_cell.length_a   1.000
_cell.length_b   1.000
_cell.length_c   1.000
_cell.angle_alpha   90.00
_cell.angle_beta   90.00
_cell.angle_gamma   90.00
#
_symmetry.space_group_name_H-M   'P 1'
#
loop_
_entity.id
_entity.type
_entity.pdbx_description
1 polymer ?
#
loop_
_entity_poly.entity_id
_entity_poly.type
_entity_poly.pdbx_seq_one_letter_code
_entity_poly.pdbx_strand_id
1 'polypeptide(L)'
;MGPTLDEHQTAVVALLDTAVAPKHAHPVDEVPAQRPVEYVQVQVTEIFTAPDQLLLNATTNVRRYRATVWWFSRISVSNALLLREKCFEALRFARITVAGDTYPPAQYEGTEDDVVAIDGWFVGSADFTY
;
A
#
# COMPACT_ATOMS: atom_id res chain seq x y z
N MET A 1 6.57 18.78 -13.98
CA MET A 1 5.32 18.31 -13.34
C MET A 1 5.72 17.13 -12.48
N GLY A 2 5.25 17.05 -11.24
CA GLY A 2 5.56 15.91 -10.38
C GLY A 2 4.84 14.64 -10.85
N PRO A 3 5.18 13.46 -10.29
CA PRO A 3 4.54 12.21 -10.64
C PRO A 3 3.04 12.23 -10.37
N THR A 4 2.30 11.50 -11.20
CA THR A 4 0.85 11.32 -11.12
C THR A 4 0.46 10.26 -10.09
N LEU A 5 -0.79 10.28 -9.63
CA LEU A 5 -1.28 9.30 -8.66
C LEU A 5 -1.16 7.85 -9.18
N ASP A 6 -1.38 7.64 -10.47
CA ASP A 6 -1.25 6.33 -11.12
C ASP A 6 0.20 5.83 -11.13
N GLU A 7 1.17 6.74 -11.32
CA GLU A 7 2.59 6.40 -11.21
C GLU A 7 2.96 6.00 -9.77
N HIS A 8 2.41 6.72 -8.77
CA HIS A 8 2.56 6.35 -7.36
C HIS A 8 1.94 4.99 -7.05
N GLN A 9 0.70 4.75 -7.50
CA GLN A 9 0.01 3.47 -7.37
C GLN A 9 0.85 2.33 -7.97
N THR A 10 1.34 2.52 -9.19
CA THR A 10 2.17 1.53 -9.90
C THR A 10 3.46 1.22 -9.13
N ALA A 11 4.12 2.25 -8.61
CA ALA A 11 5.37 2.09 -7.85
C ALA A 11 5.17 1.31 -6.54
N VAL A 12 4.11 1.62 -5.78
CA VAL A 12 3.80 0.90 -4.54
C VAL A 12 3.40 -0.54 -4.82
N VAL A 13 2.59 -0.76 -5.85
CA VAL A 13 2.22 -2.12 -6.28
C VAL A 13 3.46 -2.92 -6.68
N ALA A 14 4.36 -2.37 -7.49
CA ALA A 14 5.58 -3.06 -7.91
C ALA A 14 6.50 -3.42 -6.71
N LEU A 15 6.61 -2.50 -5.74
CA LEU A 15 7.35 -2.73 -4.50
C LEU A 15 6.76 -3.90 -3.71
N LEU A 16 5.44 -3.89 -3.52
CA LEU A 16 4.75 -4.92 -2.74
C LEU A 16 4.68 -6.27 -3.46
N ASP A 17 4.48 -6.28 -4.78
CA ASP A 17 4.46 -7.49 -5.61
C ASP A 17 5.77 -8.26 -5.48
N THR A 18 6.91 -7.53 -5.52
CA THR A 18 8.24 -8.10 -5.28
C THR A 18 8.35 -8.71 -3.88
N ALA A 19 7.80 -8.05 -2.85
CA ALA A 19 7.88 -8.51 -1.46
C ALA A 19 7.02 -9.75 -1.18
N VAL A 20 5.85 -9.86 -1.82
CA VAL A 20 4.89 -10.94 -1.58
C VAL A 20 5.01 -12.11 -2.55
N ALA A 21 5.93 -12.05 -3.51
CA ALA A 21 6.20 -13.11 -4.48
C ALA A 21 6.29 -14.52 -3.81
N PRO A 22 5.73 -15.57 -4.42
CA PRO A 22 5.07 -15.60 -5.74
C PRO A 22 3.58 -15.16 -5.73
N LYS A 23 3.10 -14.54 -4.65
CA LYS A 23 1.77 -13.91 -4.61
C LYS A 23 1.85 -12.55 -5.30
N HIS A 24 0.69 -11.91 -5.47
CA HIS A 24 0.61 -10.64 -6.18
C HIS A 24 -0.02 -9.52 -5.38
N ALA A 25 0.45 -8.30 -5.65
CA ALA A 25 -0.18 -7.06 -5.25
C ALA A 25 -0.96 -6.47 -6.42
N HIS A 26 -2.15 -5.93 -6.16
CA HIS A 26 -3.02 -5.34 -7.18
C HIS A 26 -3.50 -3.97 -6.73
N PRO A 27 -3.65 -3.00 -7.66
CA PRO A 27 -4.55 -1.88 -7.43
C PRO A 27 -5.95 -2.36 -7.05
N VAL A 28 -6.64 -1.63 -6.18
CA VAL A 28 -7.99 -2.00 -5.71
C VAL A 28 -8.97 -2.23 -6.86
N ASP A 29 -8.88 -1.44 -7.93
CA ASP A 29 -9.76 -1.51 -9.11
C ASP A 29 -9.32 -2.55 -10.15
N GLU A 30 -8.15 -3.18 -9.97
CA GLU A 30 -7.55 -4.12 -10.92
C GLU A 30 -7.41 -5.54 -10.36
N VAL A 31 -8.09 -5.84 -9.24
CA VAL A 31 -8.13 -7.19 -8.68
C VAL A 31 -8.86 -8.12 -9.67
N PRO A 32 -8.26 -9.25 -10.07
CA PRO A 32 -8.87 -10.15 -11.04
C PRO A 32 -10.18 -10.74 -10.50
N ALA A 33 -11.16 -10.92 -11.40
CA ALA A 33 -12.46 -11.51 -11.04
C ALA A 33 -12.31 -12.91 -10.40
N GLN A 34 -11.39 -13.71 -10.93
CA GLN A 34 -10.94 -14.94 -10.28
C GLN A 34 -9.81 -14.62 -9.31
N ARG A 35 -10.18 -14.33 -8.06
CA ARG A 35 -9.23 -13.94 -7.02
C ARG A 35 -8.29 -15.10 -6.63
N PRO A 36 -6.97 -14.88 -6.56
CA PRO A 36 -6.02 -15.85 -6.01
C PRO A 36 -6.33 -16.16 -4.55
N VAL A 37 -5.96 -17.34 -4.05
CA VAL A 37 -6.21 -17.73 -2.64
C VAL A 37 -5.52 -16.81 -1.62
N GLU A 38 -4.49 -16.10 -2.04
CA GLU A 38 -3.71 -15.14 -1.26
C GLU A 38 -3.27 -14.00 -2.18
N TYR A 39 -3.46 -12.75 -1.76
CA TYR A 39 -3.05 -11.58 -2.53
C TYR A 39 -3.09 -10.31 -1.66
N VAL A 40 -2.53 -9.23 -2.19
CA VAL A 40 -2.55 -7.90 -1.57
C VAL A 40 -3.30 -6.93 -2.46
N GLN A 41 -4.10 -6.05 -1.86
CA GLN A 41 -4.71 -4.91 -2.53
C GLN A 41 -4.06 -3.63 -2.05
N VAL A 42 -3.94 -2.65 -2.95
CA VAL A 42 -3.29 -1.38 -2.69
C VAL A 42 -4.15 -0.27 -3.25
N GLN A 43 -4.32 0.79 -2.47
CA GLN A 43 -4.85 2.06 -2.94
C GLN A 43 -3.92 3.19 -2.49
N VAL A 44 -3.53 4.05 -3.42
CA VAL A 44 -2.75 5.24 -3.13
C VAL A 44 -3.63 6.48 -3.29
N THR A 45 -3.55 7.39 -2.33
CA THR A 45 -4.25 8.67 -2.33
C THR A 45 -3.28 9.81 -2.05
N GLU A 46 -3.57 10.98 -2.60
CA GLU A 46 -2.85 12.21 -2.23
C GLU A 46 -3.46 12.76 -0.93
N ILE A 47 -2.60 13.12 0.03
CA ILE A 47 -3.07 13.61 1.34
C ILE A 47 -3.23 15.13 1.31
N PHE A 48 -4.45 15.58 1.58
CA PHE A 48 -4.80 16.98 1.73
C PHE A 48 -5.09 17.31 3.20
N THR A 49 -4.59 18.44 3.73
CA THR A 49 -5.00 18.94 5.06
C THR A 49 -6.37 19.62 5.03
N ALA A 50 -6.76 20.15 3.86
CA ALA A 50 -8.06 20.72 3.55
C ALA A 50 -8.33 20.52 2.05
N PRO A 51 -9.59 20.56 1.55
CA PRO A 51 -9.93 20.27 0.15
C PRO A 51 -9.16 21.11 -0.90
N ASP A 52 -8.60 22.23 -0.48
CA ASP A 52 -7.84 23.21 -1.27
C ASP A 52 -6.37 23.39 -0.82
N GLN A 53 -5.92 22.63 0.20
CA GLN A 53 -4.54 22.70 0.69
C GLN A 53 -3.86 21.33 0.56
N LEU A 54 -3.02 21.21 -0.48
CA LEU A 54 -1.95 20.24 -0.49
C LEU A 54 -1.09 20.44 0.76
N LEU A 55 -0.81 19.36 1.49
CA LEU A 55 0.27 19.32 2.49
C LEU A 55 1.60 19.45 1.75
N LEU A 56 1.87 20.63 1.21
CA LEU A 56 3.20 21.03 0.81
C LEU A 56 3.97 21.16 2.11
N ASN A 57 5.05 20.40 2.27
CA ASN A 57 6.04 20.79 3.27
C ASN A 57 6.39 22.26 2.98
N ALA A 58 6.09 23.15 3.93
CA ALA A 58 6.19 24.60 3.78
C ALA A 58 7.60 25.08 3.38
N THR A 59 8.60 24.20 3.49
CA THR A 59 9.99 24.44 3.09
C THR A 59 10.38 23.79 1.76
N THR A 60 9.67 22.76 1.28
CA THR A 60 10.12 21.95 0.11
C THR A 60 9.08 21.75 -0.99
N ASN A 61 7.82 22.20 -0.82
CA ASN A 61 6.73 21.97 -1.79
C ASN A 61 6.50 20.48 -2.16
N VAL A 62 6.84 19.56 -1.26
CA VAL A 62 6.66 18.11 -1.47
C VAL A 62 5.23 17.70 -1.13
N ARG A 63 4.58 16.97 -2.05
CA ARG A 63 3.27 16.32 -1.86
C ARG A 63 3.44 15.06 -1.02
N ARG A 64 2.47 14.77 -0.15
CA ARG A 64 2.42 13.54 0.64
C ARG A 64 1.39 12.57 0.08
N TYR A 65 1.73 11.30 0.11
CA TYR A 65 0.88 10.23 -0.39
C TYR A 65 0.59 9.24 0.73
N ARG A 66 -0.63 8.70 0.74
CA ARG A 66 -1.03 7.60 1.61
C ARG A 66 -1.23 6.35 0.77
N ALA A 67 -0.59 5.25 1.15
CA ALA A 67 -0.88 3.92 0.66
C ALA A 67 -1.69 3.16 1.72
N THR A 68 -2.92 2.80 1.38
CA THR A 68 -3.72 1.83 2.13
C THR A 68 -3.48 0.45 1.53
N VAL A 69 -3.10 -0.49 2.39
CA VAL A 69 -2.74 -1.84 1.97
C VAL A 69 -3.61 -2.83 2.70
N TRP A 70 -4.27 -3.72 1.96
CA TRP A 70 -5.05 -4.83 2.49
C TRP A 70 -4.41 -6.16 2.11
N TRP A 71 -4.32 -7.09 3.05
CA TRP A 71 -3.79 -8.44 2.82
C TRP A 71 -4.88 -9.48 2.99
N PHE A 72 -5.01 -10.37 2.00
CA PHE A 72 -6.08 -11.35 1.92
C PHE A 72 -5.51 -12.78 1.91
N SER A 73 -6.10 -13.67 2.71
CA SER A 73 -5.84 -15.11 2.63
C SER A 73 -7.12 -15.92 2.82
N ARG A 74 -7.36 -16.95 2.00
CA ARG A 74 -8.39 -17.97 2.24
C ARG A 74 -7.90 -19.17 3.05
N ILE A 75 -6.60 -19.21 3.35
CA ILE A 75 -5.96 -20.38 3.94
C ILE A 75 -6.02 -20.29 5.47
N SER A 76 -5.48 -19.21 6.05
CA SER A 76 -5.43 -19.03 7.50
C SER A 76 -5.18 -17.57 7.90
N VAL A 77 -5.48 -17.25 9.16
CA VAL A 77 -5.09 -15.97 9.79
C VAL A 77 -3.57 -15.80 9.76
N SER A 78 -2.81 -16.85 10.06
CA SER A 78 -1.34 -16.81 10.08
C SER A 78 -0.76 -16.42 8.71
N ASN A 79 -1.37 -16.92 7.63
CA ASN A 79 -0.94 -16.55 6.28
C ASN A 79 -1.22 -15.08 5.96
N ALA A 80 -2.37 -14.55 6.37
CA ALA A 80 -2.68 -13.13 6.25
C ALA A 80 -1.69 -12.27 7.05
N LEU A 81 -1.33 -12.69 8.28
CA LEU A 81 -0.30 -12.02 9.09
C LEU A 81 1.10 -12.09 8.46
N LEU A 82 1.47 -13.19 7.80
CA LEU A 82 2.73 -13.28 7.06
C LEU A 82 2.76 -12.33 5.85
N LEU A 83 1.64 -12.15 5.14
CA LEU A 83 1.54 -11.15 4.07
C LEU A 83 1.70 -9.74 4.64
N ARG A 84 1.02 -9.44 5.76
CA ARG A 84 1.18 -8.18 6.49
C ARG A 84 2.65 -7.91 6.80
N GLU A 85 3.35 -8.83 7.44
CA GLU A 85 4.75 -8.65 7.85
C GLU A 85 5.65 -8.30 6.65
N LYS A 86 5.48 -9.00 5.52
CA LYS A 86 6.21 -8.71 4.29
C LYS A 86 5.91 -7.33 3.72
N CYS A 87 4.64 -6.91 3.71
CA CYS A 87 4.25 -5.58 3.27
C CYS A 87 4.84 -4.49 4.19
N PHE A 88 4.79 -4.69 5.51
CA PHE A 88 5.36 -3.79 6.49
C PHE A 88 6.88 -3.66 6.32
N GLU A 89 7.59 -4.77 6.15
CA GLU A 89 9.04 -4.76 5.93
C GLU A 89 9.38 -3.98 4.64
N ALA A 90 8.72 -4.30 3.54
CA ALA A 90 8.95 -3.62 2.26
C ALA A 90 8.72 -2.10 2.36
N LEU A 91 7.58 -1.68 2.92
CA LEU A 91 7.22 -0.27 2.99
C LEU A 91 8.07 0.52 3.98
N ARG A 92 8.48 -0.07 5.11
CA ARG A 92 9.24 0.63 6.15
C ARG A 92 10.73 0.72 5.88
N PHE A 93 11.28 -0.16 5.05
CA PHE A 93 12.73 -0.22 4.81
C PHE A 93 13.13 0.11 3.38
N ALA A 94 12.29 -0.15 2.37
CA ALA A 94 12.60 0.18 1.00
C ALA A 94 12.22 1.63 0.67
N ARG A 95 13.01 2.27 -0.21
CA ARG A 95 12.64 3.56 -0.81
C ARG A 95 11.66 3.32 -1.95
N ILE A 96 10.70 4.22 -2.11
CA ILE A 96 9.70 4.16 -3.19
C ILE A 96 10.19 5.01 -4.34
N THR A 97 10.41 4.41 -5.52
CA THR A 97 10.84 5.14 -6.73
C THR A 97 9.65 5.32 -7.66
N VAL A 98 9.28 6.57 -7.92
CA VAL A 98 8.11 6.95 -8.72
C VAL A 98 8.55 7.84 -9.88
N ALA A 99 8.39 7.37 -11.12
CA ALA A 99 8.76 8.12 -12.32
C ALA A 99 10.20 8.71 -12.31
N GLY A 100 11.14 8.06 -11.59
CA GLY A 100 12.53 8.50 -11.42
C GLY A 100 12.80 9.31 -10.14
N ASP A 101 11.76 9.79 -9.45
CA ASP A 101 11.88 10.44 -8.15
C ASP A 101 11.91 9.40 -7.03
N THR A 102 12.81 9.60 -6.06
CA THR A 102 12.97 8.67 -4.93
C THR A 102 12.41 9.27 -3.64
N TYR A 103 11.42 8.60 -3.07
CA TYR A 103 10.75 8.94 -1.83
C TYR A 103 11.37 8.15 -0.66
N PRO A 104 11.34 8.72 0.56
CA PRO A 104 11.77 7.99 1.75
C PRO A 104 10.89 6.75 1.99
N PRO A 105 11.37 5.79 2.82
CA PRO A 105 10.53 4.67 3.24
C PRO A 105 9.26 5.17 3.94
N ALA A 106 8.16 4.46 3.70
CA ALA A 106 6.86 4.84 4.18
C ALA A 106 6.76 4.66 5.70
N GLN A 107 6.10 5.62 6.34
CA GLN A 107 5.84 5.64 7.77
C GLN A 107 4.45 5.08 8.04
N TYR A 108 4.36 4.10 8.94
CA TYR A 108 3.09 3.58 9.41
C TYR A 108 2.34 4.65 10.22
N GLU A 109 1.07 4.89 9.92
CA GLU A 109 0.28 5.96 10.55
C GLU A 109 -0.32 5.59 11.92
N GLY A 110 -0.19 4.34 12.36
CA GLY A 110 -0.80 3.87 13.60
C GLY A 110 -2.23 3.35 13.43
N THR A 111 -2.78 3.40 12.22
CA THR A 111 -4.09 2.82 11.87
C THR A 111 -3.87 1.49 11.17
N GLU A 112 -4.20 0.41 11.88
CA GLU A 112 -4.23 -0.96 11.36
C GLU A 112 -5.53 -1.62 11.82
N ASP A 113 -6.21 -2.28 10.89
CA ASP A 113 -7.32 -3.16 11.20
C ASP A 113 -6.79 -4.57 11.47
N ASP A 114 -7.23 -5.15 12.59
CA ASP A 114 -6.93 -6.53 12.94
C ASP A 114 -7.36 -7.49 11.82
N VAL A 115 -6.64 -8.61 11.70
CA VAL A 115 -7.03 -9.65 10.74
C VAL A 115 -8.33 -10.30 11.20
N VAL A 116 -9.40 -10.10 10.43
CA VAL A 116 -10.75 -10.61 10.68
C VAL A 116 -11.20 -11.58 9.60
N ALA A 117 -12.10 -12.49 9.95
CA ALA A 117 -12.72 -13.42 9.02
C ALA A 117 -13.97 -12.78 8.38
N ILE A 118 -13.95 -12.57 7.06
CA ILE A 118 -15.05 -11.97 6.27
C ILE A 118 -15.27 -12.81 5.02
N ASP A 119 -16.46 -13.38 4.83
CA ASP A 119 -16.86 -14.13 3.63
C ASP A 119 -15.85 -15.20 3.17
N GLY A 120 -15.29 -15.95 4.14
CA GLY A 120 -14.30 -16.99 3.87
C GLY A 120 -12.88 -16.48 3.60
N TRP A 121 -12.60 -15.21 3.86
CA TRP A 121 -11.28 -14.59 3.82
C TRP A 121 -10.83 -14.16 5.20
N PHE A 122 -9.52 -14.20 5.44
CA PHE A 122 -8.86 -13.50 6.51
C PHE A 122 -8.25 -12.23 5.94
N VAL A 123 -8.67 -11.07 6.46
CA VAL A 123 -8.36 -9.75 5.90
C VAL A 123 -7.94 -8.80 7.01
N GLY A 124 -6.87 -8.05 6.80
CA GLY A 124 -6.53 -6.86 7.60
C GLY A 124 -6.03 -5.75 6.69
N SER A 125 -5.88 -4.55 7.24
CA SER A 125 -5.42 -3.35 6.53
C SER A 125 -4.47 -2.51 7.37
N ALA A 126 -3.60 -1.73 6.72
CA ALA A 126 -2.87 -0.64 7.36
C ALA A 126 -2.62 0.52 6.40
N ASP A 127 -2.49 1.71 6.98
CA ASP A 127 -2.16 2.95 6.27
C ASP A 127 -0.70 3.37 6.47
N PHE A 128 -0.07 3.78 5.37
CA PHE A 128 1.32 4.23 5.31
C PHE A 128 1.45 5.54 4.56
N THR A 129 2.37 6.42 4.99
CA THR A 129 2.64 7.69 4.33
C THR A 129 4.07 7.88 3.90
N TYR A 130 4.26 8.55 2.77
CA TYR A 130 5.58 8.88 2.22
C TYR A 130 5.55 10.16 1.38
#